data_AF-A0A4P5TV46-F1
#
_entry.id   AF-A0A4P5TV46-F1
#
_cell.length_a   1.000
_cell.length_b   1.000
_cell.length_c   1.000
_cell.angle_alpha   90.00
_cell.angle_beta   90.00
_cell.angle_gamma   90.00
#
_symmetry.space_group_name_H-M   'P 1'
#
loop_
_entity.id
_entity.type
_entity.pdbx_description
1 polymer ?
#
loop_
_entity_poly.entity_id
_entity_poly.type
_entity_poly.pdbx_seq_one_letter_code
_entity_poly.pdbx_strand_id
1 'polypeptide(L)'
;MQLYTVGINHTTAPIAIREKVAFDPDHLSQALLDIMSHKVSEAAILSTCNRSEIYAKARDPKMIIDWLCKYHGIKLKTIESHLYVYENQEAIQHAFRVASGLDSMVLGEPQILGQMKQAIKTAENTGSLGVLLNKLFQKTFSVAKEVRTKTDIGMSSISMAAASIKLAESIFGDLKASKVLLIGAGEMIELCAEHIKNRRPKSMTVANRSLDRGLNLAKKIKGDACLISELYDRLHEFDIVLSSTASQLPIVGLGMVERALKTRRNRPIFMVDLAVPRDIEPEVGKLSDVYLYTVDDLSHLIEEGLTNRQSAAIEAQKMIDHHVKDFTQWFKTRTIVPTIKALRDHAESYRITELKKAQKLLNQGMKPEEVLDVLSKALANKFVHHPSQALNQAKGEEHELLTKTLKKIYPLKD
;
A
#
# COMPACT_ATOMS: atom_id res chain seq x y z
N MET A 1 -22.15 -5.23 6.31
CA MET A 1 -21.22 -4.25 5.70
C MET A 1 -20.00 -5.02 5.27
N GLN A 2 -19.64 -4.88 4.02
CA GLN A 2 -18.58 -5.60 3.36
C GLN A 2 -17.44 -4.65 3.02
N LEU A 3 -16.28 -5.21 2.68
CA LEU A 3 -15.15 -4.45 2.16
C LEU A 3 -15.29 -4.31 0.65
N TYR A 4 -15.13 -3.10 0.13
CA TYR A 4 -15.10 -2.83 -1.30
C TYR A 4 -13.86 -2.02 -1.67
N THR A 5 -13.37 -2.28 -2.87
CA THR A 5 -12.51 -1.34 -3.59
C THR A 5 -13.23 -0.91 -4.85
N VAL A 6 -13.44 0.40 -5.00
CA VAL A 6 -13.98 1.01 -6.22
C VAL A 6 -12.89 1.86 -6.82
N GLY A 7 -12.54 1.63 -8.08
CA GLY A 7 -11.45 2.39 -8.68
C GLY A 7 -11.47 2.46 -10.19
N ILE A 8 -10.60 3.33 -10.68
CA ILE A 8 -10.26 3.52 -12.09
C ILE A 8 -8.74 3.56 -12.17
N ASN A 9 -8.15 2.87 -13.15
CA ASN A 9 -6.69 2.87 -13.33
C ASN A 9 -6.32 2.97 -14.81
N HIS A 10 -5.01 2.99 -15.08
CA HIS A 10 -4.45 3.10 -16.42
C HIS A 10 -4.80 1.92 -17.36
N THR A 11 -5.18 0.75 -16.85
CA THR A 11 -5.60 -0.39 -17.69
C THR A 11 -7.08 -0.32 -18.06
N THR A 12 -7.91 0.27 -17.19
CA THR A 12 -9.36 0.37 -17.45
C THR A 12 -9.78 1.68 -18.11
N ALA A 13 -8.98 2.75 -18.02
CA ALA A 13 -9.38 4.07 -18.48
C ALA A 13 -8.26 4.92 -19.12
N PRO A 14 -8.58 5.67 -20.19
CA PRO A 14 -7.67 6.66 -20.74
C PRO A 14 -7.45 7.82 -19.76
N ILE A 15 -6.35 8.56 -19.95
CA ILE A 15 -5.95 9.66 -19.07
C ILE A 15 -7.06 10.71 -18.88
N ALA A 16 -7.78 11.07 -19.96
CA ALA A 16 -8.86 12.05 -19.93
C ALA A 16 -10.06 11.67 -19.02
N ILE A 17 -10.21 10.37 -18.70
CA ILE A 17 -11.18 9.89 -17.73
C ILE A 17 -10.57 9.87 -16.32
N ARG A 18 -9.32 9.44 -16.20
CA ARG A 18 -8.60 9.40 -14.90
C ARG A 18 -8.47 10.77 -14.27
N GLU A 19 -8.17 11.80 -15.05
CA GLU A 19 -8.06 13.19 -14.56
C GLU A 19 -9.37 13.70 -13.94
N LYS A 20 -10.51 13.23 -14.43
CA LYS A 20 -11.84 13.64 -13.91
C LYS A 20 -12.17 13.03 -12.55
N VAL A 21 -11.48 11.96 -12.15
CA VAL A 21 -11.67 11.26 -10.88
C VAL A 21 -10.41 11.30 -10.01
N ALA A 22 -9.43 12.11 -10.38
CA ALA A 22 -8.22 12.31 -9.60
C ALA A 22 -8.54 13.15 -8.37
N PHE A 23 -8.06 12.70 -7.20
CA PHE A 23 -8.14 13.49 -5.98
C PHE A 23 -6.88 14.34 -5.83
N ASP A 24 -7.10 15.61 -5.54
CA ASP A 24 -6.06 16.55 -5.13
C ASP A 24 -5.54 16.17 -3.73
N PRO A 25 -4.22 15.94 -3.56
CA PRO A 25 -3.61 15.65 -2.26
C PRO A 25 -3.96 16.65 -1.16
N ASP A 26 -4.09 17.94 -1.48
CA ASP A 26 -4.37 18.99 -0.50
C ASP A 26 -5.82 18.94 0.00
N HIS A 27 -6.72 18.39 -0.81
CA HIS A 27 -8.15 18.26 -0.51
C HIS A 27 -8.55 16.83 -0.11
N LEU A 28 -7.60 15.90 -0.02
CA LEU A 28 -7.87 14.48 0.25
C LEU A 28 -8.56 14.28 1.62
N SER A 29 -8.16 15.06 2.63
CA SER A 29 -8.78 15.00 3.95
C SER A 29 -10.25 15.41 3.94
N GLN A 30 -10.61 16.43 3.13
CA GLN A 30 -11.99 16.88 2.98
C GLN A 30 -12.84 15.83 2.26
N ALA A 31 -12.30 15.20 1.21
CA ALA A 31 -12.95 14.10 0.51
C ALA A 31 -13.26 12.92 1.46
N LEU A 32 -12.31 12.58 2.34
CA LEU A 32 -12.47 11.51 3.34
C LEU A 32 -13.55 11.84 4.37
N LEU A 33 -13.64 13.09 4.83
CA LEU A 33 -14.71 13.50 5.74
C LEU A 33 -16.09 13.47 5.05
N ASP A 34 -16.15 13.87 3.78
CA ASP A 34 -17.40 13.89 3.01
C ASP A 34 -17.93 12.48 2.72
N ILE A 35 -17.09 11.52 2.29
CA ILE A 35 -17.53 10.14 2.05
C ILE A 35 -18.03 9.46 3.34
N MET A 36 -17.40 9.75 4.48
CA MET A 36 -17.80 9.21 5.78
C MET A 36 -19.20 9.69 6.21
N SER A 37 -19.66 10.86 5.71
CA SER A 37 -21.03 11.33 5.94
C SER A 37 -22.09 10.56 5.14
N HIS A 38 -21.71 9.82 4.09
CA HIS A 38 -22.61 9.11 3.17
C HIS A 38 -22.83 7.63 3.53
N LYS A 39 -22.95 7.30 4.83
CA LYS A 39 -23.19 5.93 5.37
C LYS A 39 -22.10 4.90 5.07
N VAL A 40 -20.91 5.36 4.71
CA VAL A 40 -19.68 4.54 4.70
C VAL A 40 -19.09 4.54 6.11
N SER A 41 -18.68 3.38 6.60
CA SER A 41 -18.22 3.25 8.00
C SER A 41 -16.70 3.32 8.17
N GLU A 42 -15.94 3.05 7.10
CA GLU A 42 -14.48 3.21 7.05
C GLU A 42 -14.13 3.55 5.59
N ALA A 43 -13.19 4.47 5.35
CA ALA A 43 -12.77 4.85 4.00
C ALA A 43 -11.28 5.25 3.94
N ALA A 44 -10.63 4.89 2.84
CA ALA A 44 -9.31 5.38 2.43
C ALA A 44 -9.30 5.64 0.92
N ILE A 45 -8.58 6.66 0.48
CA ILE A 45 -8.51 7.06 -0.93
C ILE A 45 -7.04 7.04 -1.37
N LEU A 46 -6.74 6.24 -2.39
CA LEU A 46 -5.45 6.20 -3.07
C LEU A 46 -5.60 6.86 -4.44
N SER A 47 -5.02 8.05 -4.57
CA SER A 47 -4.99 8.82 -5.83
C SER A 47 -3.55 8.99 -6.26
N THR A 48 -3.22 8.50 -7.45
CA THR A 48 -1.91 8.63 -8.09
C THR A 48 -2.10 9.01 -9.56
N CYS A 49 -1.01 9.28 -10.29
CA CYS A 49 -1.10 9.49 -11.74
C CYS A 49 -1.72 8.29 -12.48
N ASN A 50 -1.64 7.08 -11.93
CA ASN A 50 -2.02 5.83 -12.60
C ASN A 50 -3.31 5.19 -12.07
N ARG A 51 -3.85 5.67 -10.95
CA ARG A 51 -5.08 5.13 -10.35
C ARG A 51 -5.77 6.13 -9.42
N SER A 52 -7.09 6.06 -9.38
CA SER A 52 -7.92 6.58 -8.30
C SER A 52 -8.72 5.42 -7.72
N GLU A 53 -8.48 5.09 -6.46
CA GLU A 53 -9.07 3.95 -5.77
C GLU A 53 -9.63 4.37 -4.41
N ILE A 54 -10.84 3.92 -4.11
CA ILE A 54 -11.50 4.10 -2.82
C ILE A 54 -11.65 2.72 -2.18
N TYR A 55 -10.99 2.54 -1.04
CA TYR A 55 -11.14 1.37 -0.18
C TYR A 55 -12.13 1.71 0.92
N ALA A 56 -13.25 1.01 0.98
CA ALA A 56 -14.32 1.38 1.89
C ALA A 56 -15.05 0.19 2.48
N LYS A 57 -15.54 0.39 3.71
CA LYS A 57 -16.47 -0.53 4.37
C LYS A 57 -17.89 0.03 4.27
N ALA A 58 -18.66 -0.54 3.35
CA ALA A 58 -20.00 -0.06 3.01
C ALA A 58 -21.03 -1.19 3.01
N ARG A 59 -22.31 -0.85 2.81
CA ARG A 59 -23.38 -1.86 2.61
C ARG A 59 -23.53 -2.26 1.14
N ASP A 60 -23.27 -1.33 0.23
CA ASP A 60 -23.44 -1.48 -1.21
C ASP A 60 -22.37 -0.63 -1.90
N PRO A 61 -21.64 -1.15 -2.91
CA PRO A 61 -20.64 -0.38 -3.66
C PRO A 61 -21.25 0.84 -4.38
N LYS A 62 -22.54 0.83 -4.71
CA LYS A 62 -23.23 1.98 -5.34
C LYS A 62 -23.13 3.24 -4.49
N MET A 63 -23.12 3.12 -3.17
CA MET A 63 -22.95 4.27 -2.26
C MET A 63 -21.61 5.00 -2.49
N ILE A 64 -20.56 4.25 -2.81
CA ILE A 64 -19.22 4.78 -3.09
C ILE A 64 -19.20 5.41 -4.49
N ILE A 65 -19.82 4.75 -5.47
CA ILE A 65 -19.87 5.20 -6.86
C ILE A 65 -20.71 6.49 -6.99
N ASP A 66 -21.89 6.54 -6.37
CA ASP A 66 -22.77 7.70 -6.36
C ASP A 66 -22.09 8.89 -5.68
N TRP A 67 -21.39 8.64 -4.56
CA TRP A 67 -20.59 9.65 -3.89
C TRP A 67 -19.47 10.17 -4.79
N LEU A 68 -18.69 9.29 -5.42
CA LEU A 68 -17.59 9.66 -6.32
C LEU A 68 -18.10 10.54 -7.47
N CYS A 69 -19.23 10.16 -8.08
CA CYS A 69 -19.86 10.94 -9.15
C CYS A 69 -20.28 12.34 -8.66
N LYS A 70 -20.90 12.41 -7.49
CA LYS A 70 -21.35 13.66 -6.88
C LYS A 70 -20.18 14.57 -6.48
N TYR A 71 -19.13 14.00 -5.89
CA TYR A 71 -17.95 14.73 -5.44
C TYR A 71 -17.21 15.41 -6.60
N HIS A 72 -17.04 14.70 -7.72
CA HIS A 72 -16.38 15.25 -8.91
C HIS A 72 -17.33 15.95 -9.89
N GLY A 73 -18.65 15.98 -9.63
CA GLY A 73 -19.63 16.59 -10.52
C GLY A 73 -19.76 15.90 -11.89
N ILE A 74 -19.53 14.58 -11.94
CA ILE A 74 -19.54 13.78 -13.19
C ILE A 74 -20.76 12.86 -13.25
N LYS A 75 -21.20 12.53 -14.47
CA LYS A 75 -22.29 11.57 -14.69
C LYS A 75 -21.74 10.15 -14.62
N LEU A 76 -22.48 9.23 -13.98
CA LEU A 76 -22.11 7.81 -13.89
C LEU A 76 -21.77 7.20 -15.26
N LYS A 77 -22.59 7.48 -16.29
CA LYS A 77 -22.38 7.02 -17.67
C LYS A 77 -20.99 7.37 -18.25
N THR A 78 -20.31 8.38 -17.72
CA THR A 78 -18.98 8.79 -18.17
C THR A 78 -17.87 7.86 -17.66
N ILE A 79 -18.08 7.20 -16.52
CA ILE A 79 -17.06 6.37 -15.86
C ILE A 79 -17.46 4.90 -15.70
N GLU A 80 -18.73 4.57 -15.89
CA GLU A 80 -19.30 3.23 -15.65
C GLU A 80 -18.54 2.10 -16.37
N SER A 81 -18.19 2.29 -17.65
CA SER A 81 -17.43 1.31 -18.44
C SER A 81 -15.96 1.17 -18.03
N HIS A 82 -15.47 2.04 -17.15
CA HIS A 82 -14.08 2.14 -16.74
C HIS A 82 -13.86 1.81 -15.25
N LEU A 83 -14.95 1.73 -14.50
CA LEU A 83 -14.94 1.37 -13.09
C LEU A 83 -14.73 -0.13 -12.92
N TYR A 84 -13.87 -0.49 -11.98
CA TYR A 84 -13.88 -1.83 -11.40
C TYR A 84 -14.33 -1.75 -9.94
N VAL A 85 -15.03 -2.80 -9.53
CA VAL A 85 -15.51 -2.99 -8.17
C VAL A 85 -15.03 -4.35 -7.71
N TYR A 86 -14.23 -4.38 -6.66
CA TYR A 86 -13.80 -5.60 -6.01
C TYR A 86 -14.48 -5.73 -4.66
N GLU A 87 -14.94 -6.93 -4.34
CA GLU A 87 -15.63 -7.23 -3.09
C GLU A 87 -14.81 -8.18 -2.21
N ASN A 88 -14.73 -7.87 -0.91
CA ASN A 88 -14.17 -8.71 0.14
C ASN A 88 -12.79 -9.28 -0.23
N GLN A 89 -12.73 -10.57 -0.60
CA GLN A 89 -11.48 -11.26 -0.93
C GLN A 89 -10.76 -10.61 -2.10
N GLU A 90 -11.48 -10.19 -3.13
CA GLU A 90 -10.91 -9.52 -4.30
C GLU A 90 -10.33 -8.16 -3.92
N ALA A 91 -11.00 -7.42 -3.05
CA ALA A 91 -10.51 -6.12 -2.55
C ALA A 91 -9.23 -6.29 -1.73
N ILE A 92 -9.13 -7.36 -0.93
CA ILE A 92 -7.92 -7.72 -0.16
C ILE A 92 -6.78 -8.08 -1.12
N GLN A 93 -7.04 -8.94 -2.10
CA GLN A 93 -6.07 -9.35 -3.10
C GLN A 93 -5.55 -8.17 -3.90
N HIS A 94 -6.45 -7.29 -4.36
CA HIS A 94 -6.11 -6.06 -5.06
C HIS A 94 -5.20 -5.16 -4.22
N ALA A 95 -5.56 -4.90 -2.96
CA ALA A 95 -4.72 -4.09 -2.07
C ALA A 95 -3.29 -4.65 -1.95
N PHE A 96 -3.16 -5.98 -1.81
CA PHE A 96 -1.86 -6.65 -1.70
C PHE A 96 -1.06 -6.57 -2.99
N ARG A 97 -1.70 -6.76 -4.15
CA ARG A 97 -1.06 -6.66 -5.47
C ARG A 97 -0.58 -5.24 -5.78
N VAL A 98 -1.42 -4.23 -5.53
CA VAL A 98 -1.09 -2.82 -5.73
C VAL A 98 0.11 -2.42 -4.87
N ALA A 99 0.08 -2.73 -3.57
CA ALA A 99 1.19 -2.39 -2.67
C ALA A 99 2.49 -3.14 -3.00
N SER A 100 2.39 -4.34 -3.59
CA SER A 100 3.54 -5.12 -4.04
C SER A 100 4.08 -4.67 -5.42
N GLY A 101 3.40 -3.74 -6.09
CA GLY A 101 3.78 -3.24 -7.41
C GLY A 101 3.46 -4.19 -8.57
N LEU A 102 2.61 -5.21 -8.34
CA LEU A 102 2.19 -6.15 -9.38
C LEU A 102 1.15 -5.59 -10.36
N ASP A 103 0.42 -4.56 -9.93
CA ASP A 103 -0.59 -3.88 -10.75
C ASP A 103 -0.13 -2.47 -11.19
N SER A 104 1.17 -2.17 -11.09
CA SER A 104 1.77 -0.92 -11.58
C SER A 104 2.11 -1.03 -13.07
N MET A 105 2.12 0.12 -13.75
CA MET A 105 2.54 0.20 -15.17
C MET A 105 3.96 -0.34 -15.36
N VAL A 106 4.84 -0.08 -14.39
CA VAL A 106 6.15 -0.73 -14.25
C VAL A 106 6.08 -1.74 -13.10
N LEU A 107 6.22 -3.03 -13.42
CA LEU A 107 6.18 -4.11 -12.42
C LEU A 107 7.27 -3.91 -11.35
N GLY A 108 6.86 -3.90 -10.07
CA GLY A 108 7.77 -3.81 -8.92
C GLY A 108 8.21 -2.40 -8.53
N GLU A 109 7.60 -1.36 -9.11
CA GLU A 109 7.88 0.04 -8.78
C GLU A 109 7.77 0.29 -7.25
N PRO A 110 8.80 0.85 -6.58
CA PRO A 110 8.77 1.10 -5.13
C PRO A 110 7.83 2.23 -4.71
N GLN A 111 7.51 3.15 -5.61
CA GLN A 111 6.80 4.39 -5.29
C GLN A 111 5.36 4.15 -4.83
N ILE A 112 4.67 3.17 -5.42
CA ILE A 112 3.26 2.88 -5.10
C ILE A 112 3.06 2.48 -3.64
N LEU A 113 4.02 1.76 -3.03
CA LEU A 113 3.97 1.41 -1.62
C LEU A 113 4.08 2.66 -0.73
N GLY A 114 4.95 3.60 -1.10
CA GLY A 114 5.11 4.88 -0.42
C GLY A 114 3.86 5.75 -0.53
N GLN A 115 3.30 5.88 -1.74
CA GLN A 115 2.06 6.60 -2.01
C GLN A 115 0.87 6.01 -1.23
N MET A 116 0.75 4.67 -1.21
CA MET A 116 -0.28 4.01 -0.42
C MET A 116 -0.09 4.29 1.07
N LYS A 117 1.13 4.19 1.63
CA LYS A 117 1.38 4.54 3.04
C LYS A 117 0.96 5.98 3.36
N GLN A 118 1.25 6.93 2.47
CA GLN A 118 0.87 8.33 2.65
C GLN A 118 -0.66 8.50 2.63
N ALA A 119 -1.34 7.89 1.66
CA ALA A 119 -2.79 7.89 1.57
C ALA A 119 -3.46 7.33 2.84
N ILE A 120 -2.95 6.22 3.36
CA ILE A 120 -3.48 5.59 4.59
C ILE A 120 -3.20 6.45 5.81
N LYS A 121 -2.03 7.09 5.89
CA LYS A 121 -1.73 8.02 6.97
C LYS A 121 -2.68 9.23 6.97
N THR A 122 -3.03 9.74 5.79
CA THR A 122 -4.05 10.80 5.68
C THR A 122 -5.41 10.31 6.20
N ALA A 123 -5.83 9.11 5.82
CA ALA A 123 -7.08 8.50 6.30
C ALA A 123 -7.09 8.23 7.82
N GLU A 124 -5.94 7.85 8.39
CA GLU A 124 -5.77 7.69 9.84
C GLU A 124 -5.93 9.03 10.57
N ASN A 125 -5.26 10.08 10.08
CA ASN A 125 -5.31 11.42 10.65
C ASN A 125 -6.73 12.05 10.59
N THR A 126 -7.51 11.72 9.57
CA THR A 126 -8.91 12.16 9.45
C THR A 126 -9.89 11.32 10.27
N GLY A 127 -9.43 10.23 10.89
CA GLY A 127 -10.30 9.29 11.62
C GLY A 127 -11.26 8.51 10.72
N SER A 128 -10.97 8.41 9.41
CA SER A 128 -11.81 7.66 8.47
C SER A 128 -11.46 6.16 8.42
N LEU A 129 -10.36 5.75 9.04
CA LEU A 129 -10.00 4.34 9.21
C LEU A 129 -10.63 3.75 10.48
N GLY A 130 -11.37 2.67 10.33
CA GLY A 130 -11.77 1.82 11.45
C GLY A 130 -10.87 0.59 11.57
N VAL A 131 -11.33 -0.41 12.31
CA VAL A 131 -10.49 -1.57 12.62
C VAL A 131 -10.26 -2.47 11.41
N LEU A 132 -11.18 -2.50 10.45
CA LEU A 132 -11.05 -3.34 9.26
C LEU A 132 -9.96 -2.80 8.34
N LEU A 133 -10.09 -1.54 7.91
CA LEU A 133 -9.13 -0.94 6.98
C LEU A 133 -7.76 -0.78 7.63
N ASN A 134 -7.68 -0.42 8.92
CA ASN A 134 -6.39 -0.39 9.62
C ASN A 134 -5.69 -1.75 9.59
N LYS A 135 -6.40 -2.84 9.90
CA LYS A 135 -5.78 -4.18 9.88
C LYS A 135 -5.42 -4.61 8.45
N LEU A 136 -6.27 -4.30 7.47
CA LEU A 136 -6.01 -4.57 6.05
C LEU A 136 -4.70 -3.93 5.63
N PHE A 137 -4.55 -2.61 5.78
CA PHE A 137 -3.37 -1.91 5.30
C PHE A 137 -2.09 -2.28 6.05
N GLN A 138 -2.17 -2.55 7.36
CA GLN A 138 -1.03 -3.09 8.10
C GLN A 138 -0.59 -4.45 7.54
N LYS A 139 -1.54 -5.35 7.21
CA LYS A 139 -1.21 -6.62 6.55
C LYS A 139 -0.69 -6.38 5.14
N THR A 140 -1.29 -5.49 4.37
CA THR A 140 -0.85 -5.09 3.02
C THR A 140 0.60 -4.67 3.00
N PHE A 141 1.03 -3.79 3.92
CA PHE A 141 2.42 -3.33 3.98
C PHE A 141 3.39 -4.43 4.39
N SER A 142 2.98 -5.34 5.29
CA SER A 142 3.77 -6.52 5.65
C SER A 142 3.95 -7.47 4.46
N VAL A 143 2.87 -7.75 3.72
CA VAL A 143 2.90 -8.62 2.54
C VAL A 143 3.75 -8.00 1.43
N ALA A 144 3.56 -6.72 1.15
CA ALA A 144 4.37 -6.01 0.16
C ALA A 144 5.86 -6.03 0.50
N LYS A 145 6.21 -5.87 1.79
CA LYS A 145 7.61 -6.02 2.25
C LYS A 145 8.12 -7.43 2.01
N GLU A 146 7.35 -8.45 2.38
CA GLU A 146 7.74 -9.85 2.22
C GLU A 146 7.92 -10.24 0.74
N VAL A 147 6.97 -9.89 -0.12
CA VAL A 147 7.04 -10.11 -1.58
C VAL A 147 8.30 -9.46 -2.14
N ARG A 148 8.60 -8.21 -1.80
CA ARG A 148 9.80 -7.52 -2.28
C ARG A 148 11.10 -8.14 -1.77
N THR A 149 11.11 -8.66 -0.54
CA THR A 149 12.31 -9.30 0.02
C THR A 149 12.55 -10.71 -0.52
N LYS A 150 11.49 -11.46 -0.81
CA LYS A 150 11.57 -12.89 -1.15
C LYS A 150 11.44 -13.19 -2.64
N THR A 151 11.03 -12.23 -3.47
CA THR A 151 10.86 -12.41 -4.91
C THR A 151 11.69 -11.40 -5.68
N ASP A 152 12.04 -11.73 -6.92
CA ASP A 152 12.83 -10.89 -7.81
C ASP A 152 12.12 -9.57 -8.20
N ILE A 153 10.87 -9.37 -7.80
CA ILE A 153 10.13 -8.10 -7.93
C ILE A 153 10.82 -6.96 -7.19
N GLY A 154 11.44 -7.24 -6.03
CA GLY A 154 12.16 -6.23 -5.26
C GLY A 154 13.55 -5.90 -5.79
N MET A 155 14.09 -6.69 -6.72
CA MET A 155 15.43 -6.49 -7.28
C MET A 155 15.53 -5.31 -8.26
N SER A 156 14.44 -4.55 -8.49
CA SER A 156 14.47 -3.37 -9.35
C SER A 156 15.56 -2.37 -8.95
N SER A 157 15.77 -2.09 -7.66
CA SER A 157 16.86 -1.22 -7.20
C SER A 157 18.27 -1.82 -7.44
N ILE A 158 18.43 -3.12 -7.26
CA ILE A 158 19.70 -3.83 -7.55
C ILE A 158 19.99 -3.79 -9.06
N SER A 159 18.98 -4.01 -9.88
CA SER A 159 19.09 -3.98 -11.34
C SER A 159 19.43 -2.58 -11.85
N MET A 160 18.84 -1.53 -11.25
CA MET A 160 19.08 -0.14 -11.62
C MET A 160 20.50 0.33 -11.24
N ALA A 161 20.98 -0.03 -10.03
CA ALA A 161 22.35 0.24 -9.62
C ALA A 161 23.35 -0.47 -10.55
N ALA A 162 23.13 -1.75 -10.83
CA ALA A 162 23.96 -2.52 -11.75
C ALA A 162 23.93 -1.96 -13.19
N ALA A 163 22.76 -1.56 -13.69
CA ALA A 163 22.59 -0.97 -15.02
C ALA A 163 23.34 0.36 -15.14
N SER A 164 23.28 1.20 -14.09
CA SER A 164 24.02 2.46 -14.01
C SER A 164 25.53 2.23 -14.16
N ILE A 165 26.07 1.21 -13.47
CA ILE A 165 27.50 0.88 -13.57
C ILE A 165 27.84 0.33 -14.95
N LYS A 166 26.99 -0.52 -15.52
CA LYS A 166 27.21 -1.10 -16.86
C LYS A 166 27.23 -0.02 -17.95
N LEU A 167 26.37 1.00 -17.84
CA LEU A 167 26.41 2.15 -18.75
C LEU A 167 27.67 2.99 -18.57
N ALA A 168 28.11 3.23 -17.33
CA ALA A 168 29.37 3.91 -17.07
C ALA A 168 30.55 3.17 -17.73
N GLU A 169 30.57 1.84 -17.65
CA GLU A 169 31.57 0.99 -18.32
C GLU A 169 31.48 1.08 -19.85
N SER A 170 30.29 1.20 -20.44
CA SER A 170 30.17 1.37 -21.90
C SER A 170 30.72 2.70 -22.40
N ILE A 171 30.74 3.73 -21.55
CA ILE A 171 31.21 5.08 -21.91
C ILE A 171 32.71 5.24 -21.61
N PHE A 172 33.17 4.80 -20.43
CA PHE A 172 34.54 5.01 -19.98
C PHE A 172 35.44 3.77 -20.08
N GLY A 173 34.89 2.60 -20.40
CA GLY A 173 35.64 1.33 -20.35
C GLY A 173 35.99 0.95 -18.91
N ASP A 174 37.29 0.79 -18.63
CA ASP A 174 37.77 0.46 -17.28
C ASP A 174 37.62 1.67 -16.33
N LEU A 175 36.86 1.49 -15.25
CA LEU A 175 36.54 2.55 -14.30
C LEU A 175 37.67 2.85 -13.30
N LYS A 176 38.80 2.12 -13.31
CA LYS A 176 39.91 2.32 -12.36
C LYS A 176 40.50 3.74 -12.36
N ALA A 177 40.44 4.44 -13.48
CA ALA A 177 40.92 5.83 -13.58
C ALA A 177 39.87 6.86 -13.15
N SER A 178 38.60 6.45 -13.04
CA SER A 178 37.47 7.34 -12.84
C SER A 178 37.30 7.74 -11.38
N LYS A 179 36.93 9.00 -11.17
CA LYS A 179 36.52 9.54 -9.87
C LYS A 179 35.00 9.57 -9.79
N VAL A 180 34.44 8.96 -8.74
CA VAL A 180 33.00 8.75 -8.58
C VAL A 180 32.45 9.65 -7.49
N LEU A 181 31.36 10.34 -7.78
CA LEU A 181 30.55 11.09 -6.83
C LEU A 181 29.22 10.37 -6.61
N LEU A 182 28.87 10.19 -5.34
CA LEU A 182 27.61 9.62 -4.89
C LEU A 182 26.83 10.71 -4.12
N ILE A 183 25.73 11.19 -4.68
CA ILE A 183 24.91 12.24 -4.07
C ILE A 183 23.73 11.59 -3.33
N GLY A 184 23.76 11.68 -2.00
CA GLY A 184 22.80 11.04 -1.10
C GLY A 184 23.44 9.94 -0.26
N ALA A 185 22.66 9.43 0.69
CA ALA A 185 23.04 8.31 1.56
C ALA A 185 21.84 7.37 1.82
N GLY A 186 20.95 7.27 0.82
CA GLY A 186 19.82 6.35 0.83
C GLY A 186 20.21 4.97 0.30
N GLU A 187 19.31 3.99 0.47
CA GLU A 187 19.48 2.59 0.04
C GLU A 187 19.98 2.46 -1.41
N MET A 188 19.45 3.28 -2.33
CA MET A 188 19.84 3.25 -3.74
C MET A 188 21.30 3.65 -3.96
N ILE A 189 21.78 4.69 -3.27
CA ILE A 189 23.18 5.08 -3.34
C ILE A 189 24.08 4.05 -2.67
N GLU A 190 23.64 3.44 -1.56
CA GLU A 190 24.39 2.34 -0.94
C GLU A 190 24.61 1.18 -1.93
N LEU A 191 23.56 0.77 -2.65
CA LEU A 191 23.64 -0.26 -3.69
C LEU A 191 24.58 0.15 -4.83
N CYS A 192 24.43 1.36 -5.38
CA CYS A 192 25.35 1.88 -6.41
C CYS A 192 26.81 1.85 -5.94
N ALA A 193 27.05 2.22 -4.69
CA ALA A 193 28.38 2.21 -4.10
C ALA A 193 28.95 0.79 -3.97
N GLU A 194 28.14 -0.19 -3.58
CA GLU A 194 28.53 -1.60 -3.54
C GLU A 194 28.86 -2.15 -4.93
N HIS A 195 28.05 -1.84 -5.93
CA HIS A 195 28.28 -2.28 -7.31
C HIS A 195 29.56 -1.70 -7.91
N ILE A 196 29.82 -0.40 -7.72
CA ILE A 196 31.00 0.25 -8.31
C ILE A 196 32.30 -0.05 -7.53
N LYS A 197 32.21 -0.34 -6.23
CA LYS A 197 33.38 -0.69 -5.39
C LYS A 197 34.17 -1.88 -5.97
N ASN A 198 33.46 -2.85 -6.55
CA ASN A 198 34.08 -4.02 -7.19
C ASN A 198 34.87 -3.67 -8.47
N ARG A 199 34.65 -2.49 -9.05
CA ARG A 199 35.41 -1.96 -10.21
C ARG A 199 36.64 -1.17 -9.82
N ARG A 200 36.85 -0.93 -8.51
CA ARG A 200 38.02 -0.25 -7.95
C ARG A 200 38.31 1.10 -8.63
N PRO A 201 37.33 2.04 -8.65
CA PRO A 201 37.56 3.38 -9.17
C PRO A 201 38.68 4.09 -8.40
N LYS A 202 39.25 5.14 -9.02
CA LYS A 202 40.38 5.90 -8.46
C LYS A 202 40.05 6.49 -7.09
N SER A 203 38.84 7.03 -6.96
CA SER A 203 38.30 7.53 -5.69
C SER A 203 36.78 7.53 -5.73
N MET A 204 36.16 7.44 -4.56
CA MET A 204 34.72 7.59 -4.38
C MET A 204 34.47 8.63 -3.30
N THR A 205 33.53 9.54 -3.55
CA THR A 205 33.14 10.57 -2.57
C THR A 205 31.62 10.56 -2.41
N VAL A 206 31.14 10.60 -1.16
CA VAL A 206 29.73 10.68 -0.81
C VAL A 206 29.38 12.12 -0.43
N ALA A 207 28.56 12.78 -1.25
CA ALA A 207 27.99 14.08 -0.95
C ALA A 207 26.64 13.92 -0.25
N ASN A 208 26.48 14.48 0.94
CA ASN A 208 25.19 14.43 1.63
C ASN A 208 24.88 15.72 2.39
N ARG A 209 23.60 15.97 2.68
CA ARG A 209 23.18 17.13 3.49
C ARG A 209 23.68 17.03 4.94
N SER A 210 23.74 15.81 5.46
CA SER A 210 24.32 15.51 6.78
C SER A 210 25.67 14.83 6.56
N LEU A 211 26.73 15.48 7.03
CA LEU A 211 28.10 14.97 6.93
C LEU A 211 28.24 13.61 7.62
N ASP A 212 27.64 13.43 8.80
CA ASP A 212 27.70 12.15 9.55
C ASP A 212 27.16 10.97 8.75
N ARG A 213 26.01 11.15 8.08
CA ARG A 213 25.43 10.12 7.21
C ARG A 213 26.32 9.83 6.00
N GLY A 214 26.92 10.88 5.41
CA GLY A 214 27.87 10.73 4.31
C GLY A 214 29.12 9.95 4.74
N LEU A 215 29.70 10.30 5.89
CA LEU A 215 30.86 9.62 6.47
C LEU A 215 30.60 8.15 6.77
N ASN A 216 29.41 7.83 7.28
CA ASN A 216 29.03 6.44 7.56
C ASN A 216 29.04 5.57 6.31
N LEU A 217 28.50 6.07 5.19
CA LEU A 217 28.54 5.36 3.92
C LEU A 217 29.95 5.34 3.32
N ALA A 218 30.66 6.48 3.33
CA ALA A 218 32.02 6.60 2.84
C ALA A 218 32.98 5.59 3.51
N LYS A 219 32.84 5.37 4.83
CA LYS A 219 33.59 4.35 5.58
C LYS A 219 33.39 2.94 5.03
N LYS A 220 32.14 2.55 4.70
CA LYS A 220 31.84 1.21 4.15
C LYS A 220 32.55 0.96 2.81
N ILE A 221 32.74 2.03 2.03
CA ILE A 221 33.28 1.95 0.67
C ILE A 221 34.74 2.39 0.56
N LYS A 222 35.38 2.76 1.69
CA LYS A 222 36.75 3.32 1.74
C LYS A 222 36.90 4.57 0.86
N GLY A 223 35.88 5.42 0.86
CA GLY A 223 35.86 6.70 0.16
C GLY A 223 35.88 7.89 1.11
N ASP A 224 35.72 9.08 0.54
CA ASP A 224 35.61 10.35 1.25
C ASP A 224 34.14 10.80 1.37
N ALA A 225 33.87 11.79 2.22
CA ALA A 225 32.57 12.42 2.30
C ALA A 225 32.70 13.94 2.19
N CYS A 226 31.69 14.59 1.63
CA CYS A 226 31.59 16.04 1.53
C CYS A 226 30.15 16.50 1.76
N LEU A 227 29.99 17.79 2.00
CA LEU A 227 28.66 18.41 2.05
C LEU A 227 28.17 18.69 0.62
N ILE A 228 26.87 18.55 0.41
CA ILE A 228 26.25 18.90 -0.88
C ILE A 228 26.54 20.37 -1.27
N SER A 229 26.64 21.27 -0.30
CA SER A 229 26.98 22.68 -0.53
C SER A 229 28.36 22.88 -1.16
N GLU A 230 29.27 21.92 -1.02
CA GLU A 230 30.62 21.98 -1.60
C GLU A 230 30.66 21.55 -3.06
N LEU A 231 29.58 20.95 -3.59
CA LEU A 231 29.53 20.45 -4.96
C LEU A 231 29.68 21.56 -5.99
N TYR A 232 29.25 22.78 -5.67
CA TYR A 232 29.37 23.91 -6.59
C TYR A 232 30.81 24.14 -7.08
N ASP A 233 31.80 23.96 -6.20
CA ASP A 233 33.21 24.13 -6.55
C ASP A 233 33.92 22.82 -6.84
N ARG A 234 33.36 21.67 -6.46
CA ARG A 234 34.03 20.36 -6.53
C ARG A 234 33.50 19.43 -7.63
N LEU A 235 32.36 19.72 -8.24
CA LEU A 235 31.76 18.84 -9.25
C LEU A 235 32.72 18.52 -10.41
N HIS A 236 33.59 19.47 -10.75
CA HIS A 236 34.61 19.34 -11.78
C HIS A 236 35.64 18.22 -11.52
N GLU A 237 35.76 17.72 -10.28
CA GLU A 237 36.70 16.65 -9.92
C GLU A 237 36.22 15.27 -10.38
N PHE A 238 34.93 15.09 -10.64
CA PHE A 238 34.29 13.78 -10.79
C PHE A 238 33.97 13.46 -12.26
N ASP A 239 34.17 12.20 -12.65
CA ASP A 239 33.88 11.70 -13.99
C ASP A 239 32.49 11.02 -14.04
N ILE A 240 32.10 10.41 -12.92
CA ILE A 240 30.82 9.70 -12.75
C ILE A 240 30.08 10.30 -11.57
N VAL A 241 28.82 10.68 -11.76
CA VAL A 241 27.94 11.22 -10.72
C VAL A 241 26.68 10.35 -10.65
N LEU A 242 26.41 9.75 -9.49
CA LEU A 242 25.19 8.99 -9.23
C LEU A 242 24.42 9.70 -8.12
N SER A 243 23.17 10.09 -8.38
CA SER A 243 22.33 10.81 -7.42
C SER A 243 21.08 10.01 -7.05
N SER A 244 20.74 9.98 -5.77
CA SER A 244 19.44 9.53 -5.28
C SER A 244 19.19 10.14 -3.90
N THR A 245 18.50 11.27 -3.89
CA THR A 245 18.08 11.93 -2.66
C THR A 245 16.56 12.00 -2.53
N ALA A 246 16.10 12.52 -1.38
CA ALA A 246 14.69 12.81 -1.12
C ALA A 246 14.39 14.32 -1.27
N SER A 247 15.20 15.04 -2.05
CA SER A 247 15.00 16.48 -2.30
C SER A 247 13.74 16.71 -3.14
N GLN A 248 13.05 17.81 -2.87
CA GLN A 248 11.90 18.26 -3.68
C GLN A 248 12.34 19.16 -4.84
N LEU A 249 13.54 19.72 -4.78
CA LEU A 249 14.15 20.56 -5.80
C LEU A 249 15.46 19.94 -6.29
N PRO A 250 15.82 20.11 -7.58
CA PRO A 250 17.11 19.69 -8.09
C PRO A 250 18.27 20.26 -7.28
N ILE A 251 19.24 19.42 -6.99
CA ILE A 251 20.48 19.75 -6.26
C ILE A 251 21.58 20.16 -7.24
N VAL A 252 21.61 19.52 -8.42
CA VAL A 252 22.58 19.78 -9.47
C VAL A 252 21.90 20.54 -10.59
N GLY A 253 22.12 21.86 -10.61
CA GLY A 253 21.58 22.74 -11.65
C GLY A 253 22.52 22.94 -12.83
N LEU A 254 21.97 23.42 -13.96
CA LEU A 254 22.66 23.63 -15.23
C LEU A 254 23.96 24.44 -15.08
N GLY A 255 23.88 25.60 -14.41
CA GLY A 255 25.04 26.48 -14.25
C GLY A 255 26.18 25.87 -13.43
N MET A 256 25.88 24.95 -12.51
CA MET A 256 26.89 24.20 -11.77
C MET A 256 27.65 23.26 -12.72
N VAL A 257 26.93 22.56 -13.59
CA VAL A 257 27.51 21.61 -14.55
C VAL A 257 28.32 22.33 -15.64
N GLU A 258 27.81 23.43 -16.18
CA GLU A 258 28.54 24.25 -17.17
C GLU A 258 29.89 24.74 -16.64
N ARG A 259 29.91 25.26 -15.41
CA ARG A 259 31.16 25.68 -14.73
C ARG A 259 32.11 24.51 -14.53
N ALA A 260 31.59 23.34 -14.15
CA ALA A 260 32.39 22.13 -13.99
C ALA A 260 33.03 21.70 -15.31
N LEU A 261 32.27 21.65 -16.41
CA LEU A 261 32.78 21.30 -17.75
C LEU A 261 33.85 22.29 -18.23
N LYS A 262 33.64 23.59 -18.04
CA LYS A 262 34.61 24.62 -18.39
C LYS A 262 35.95 24.40 -17.67
N THR A 263 35.90 24.08 -16.37
CA THR A 263 37.10 23.77 -15.56
C THR A 263 37.77 22.48 -16.02
N ARG A 264 36.97 21.50 -16.46
CA ARG A 264 37.42 20.20 -16.99
C ARG A 264 37.90 20.23 -18.43
N ARG A 265 37.93 21.40 -19.09
CA ARG A 265 38.23 21.53 -20.52
C ARG A 265 37.33 20.62 -21.39
N ASN A 266 36.04 20.60 -21.07
CA ASN A 266 35.01 19.81 -21.77
C ASN A 266 35.25 18.29 -21.76
N ARG A 267 36.00 17.77 -20.78
CA ARG A 267 36.04 16.32 -20.56
C ARG A 267 34.66 15.85 -20.07
N PRO A 268 34.11 14.77 -20.65
CA PRO A 268 32.74 14.38 -20.40
C PRO A 268 32.48 13.99 -18.94
N ILE A 269 31.22 14.11 -18.54
CA ILE A 269 30.71 13.65 -17.25
C ILE A 269 29.53 12.70 -17.51
N PHE A 270 29.57 11.53 -16.89
CA PHE A 270 28.43 10.63 -16.85
C PHE A 270 27.62 10.88 -15.58
N MET A 271 26.33 11.08 -15.74
CA MET A 271 25.41 11.40 -14.67
C MET A 271 24.22 10.44 -14.69
N VAL A 272 23.88 9.86 -13.54
CA VAL A 272 22.67 9.06 -13.38
C VAL A 272 21.85 9.63 -12.25
N ASP A 273 20.63 10.05 -12.59
CA ASP A 273 19.64 10.51 -11.64
C ASP A 273 18.64 9.42 -11.30
N LEU A 274 18.81 8.86 -10.10
CA LEU A 274 17.97 7.80 -9.54
C LEU A 274 16.95 8.36 -8.54
N ALA A 275 16.77 9.68 -8.46
CA ALA A 275 15.82 10.33 -7.57
C ALA A 275 14.47 10.59 -8.24
N VAL A 276 13.40 10.50 -7.45
CA VAL A 276 12.05 10.96 -7.83
C VAL A 276 11.44 11.67 -6.62
N PRO A 277 11.29 13.01 -6.63
CA PRO A 277 11.63 13.98 -7.70
C PRO A 277 13.13 14.03 -8.06
N ARG A 278 13.45 14.56 -9.25
CA ARG A 278 14.80 14.56 -9.84
C ARG A 278 15.80 15.40 -9.03
N ASP A 279 17.01 14.89 -8.87
CA ASP A 279 18.14 15.60 -8.25
C ASP A 279 18.88 16.48 -9.26
N ILE A 280 18.78 16.20 -10.57
CA ILE A 280 19.50 16.89 -11.63
C ILE A 280 18.50 17.61 -12.53
N GLU A 281 18.77 18.88 -12.85
CA GLU A 281 17.94 19.66 -13.78
C GLU A 281 17.92 18.99 -15.18
N PRO A 282 16.74 18.82 -15.81
CA PRO A 282 16.63 18.19 -17.13
C PRO A 282 17.47 18.88 -18.22
N GLU A 283 17.66 20.19 -18.09
CA GLU A 283 18.45 21.02 -19.00
C GLU A 283 19.92 20.58 -19.08
N VAL A 284 20.45 19.96 -18.02
CA VAL A 284 21.82 19.42 -17.99
C VAL A 284 22.02 18.38 -19.09
N GLY A 285 20.99 17.59 -19.43
CA GLY A 285 21.05 16.59 -20.49
C GLY A 285 21.16 17.18 -21.91
N LYS A 286 21.03 18.51 -22.07
CA LYS A 286 21.22 19.20 -23.37
C LYS A 286 22.69 19.55 -23.64
N LEU A 287 23.57 19.40 -22.66
CA LEU A 287 25.00 19.68 -22.80
C LEU A 287 25.70 18.53 -23.52
N SER A 288 26.48 18.86 -24.57
CA SER A 288 27.15 17.86 -25.43
C SER A 288 28.12 16.94 -24.70
N ASP A 289 28.75 17.44 -23.63
CA ASP A 289 29.76 16.72 -22.85
C ASP A 289 29.17 16.07 -21.59
N VAL A 290 27.84 15.93 -21.52
CA VAL A 290 27.15 15.27 -20.41
C VAL A 290 26.30 14.12 -20.91
N TYR A 291 26.51 12.94 -20.31
CA TYR A 291 25.67 11.78 -20.50
C TYR A 291 24.75 11.66 -19.29
N LEU A 292 23.55 12.24 -19.35
CA LEU A 292 22.56 12.19 -18.29
C LEU A 292 21.54 11.08 -18.55
N TYR A 293 21.41 10.16 -17.60
CA TYR A 293 20.39 9.11 -17.59
C TYR A 293 19.51 9.23 -16.36
N THR A 294 18.23 8.96 -16.53
CA THR A 294 17.24 8.95 -15.45
C THR A 294 16.80 7.54 -15.09
N VAL A 295 15.99 7.41 -14.03
CA VAL A 295 15.31 6.15 -13.69
C VAL A 295 14.54 5.58 -14.88
N ASP A 296 13.89 6.42 -15.68
CA ASP A 296 13.07 5.98 -16.80
C ASP A 296 13.95 5.43 -17.94
N ASP A 297 15.06 6.11 -18.25
CA ASP A 297 16.00 5.68 -19.31
C ASP A 297 16.64 4.32 -19.00
N LEU A 298 17.01 4.11 -17.73
CA LEU A 298 17.56 2.84 -17.27
C LEU A 298 16.52 1.72 -17.29
N SER A 299 15.25 2.04 -16.99
CA SER A 299 14.17 1.05 -16.99
C SER A 299 13.96 0.47 -18.38
N HIS A 300 14.03 1.29 -19.43
CA HIS A 300 13.95 0.84 -20.83
C HIS A 300 15.10 -0.09 -21.22
N LEU A 301 16.31 0.15 -20.73
CA LEU A 301 17.46 -0.73 -21.00
C LEU A 301 17.37 -2.09 -20.29
N ILE A 302 16.66 -2.16 -19.15
CA ILE A 302 16.44 -3.41 -18.43
C ILE A 302 15.22 -4.18 -19.00
N GLU A 303 14.29 -3.50 -19.69
CA GLU A 303 13.14 -4.11 -20.36
C GLU A 303 13.51 -5.07 -21.49
N GLU A 304 14.72 -5.03 -22.05
CA GLU A 304 15.16 -6.06 -23.00
C GLU A 304 15.38 -7.46 -22.36
N GLY A 305 15.26 -7.60 -21.03
CA GLY A 305 15.37 -8.85 -20.25
C GLY A 305 14.06 -9.44 -19.71
N LEU A 306 12.94 -9.33 -20.44
CA LEU A 306 11.55 -9.60 -20.00
C LEU A 306 11.23 -11.01 -19.44
N THR A 307 12.01 -12.05 -19.77
CA THR A 307 11.67 -13.44 -19.41
C THR A 307 11.70 -13.74 -17.91
N ASN A 308 12.51 -13.00 -17.13
CA ASN A 308 12.64 -13.22 -15.67
C ASN A 308 11.55 -12.51 -14.85
N ARG A 309 10.84 -11.52 -15.42
CA ARG A 309 9.84 -10.74 -14.65
C ARG A 309 8.51 -11.46 -14.52
N GLN A 310 8.12 -12.24 -15.51
CA GLN A 310 6.87 -13.00 -15.48
C GLN A 310 6.93 -14.13 -14.43
N SER A 311 8.06 -14.82 -14.29
CA SER A 311 8.25 -15.84 -13.25
C SER A 311 8.19 -15.25 -11.84
N ALA A 312 8.84 -14.11 -11.62
CA ALA A 312 8.81 -13.38 -10.35
C ALA A 312 7.38 -12.93 -9.98
N ALA A 313 6.61 -12.45 -10.97
CA ALA A 313 5.21 -12.08 -10.79
C ALA A 313 4.33 -13.27 -10.38
N ILE A 314 4.56 -14.45 -10.97
CA ILE A 314 3.84 -15.68 -10.60
C ILE A 314 4.17 -16.11 -9.17
N GLU A 315 5.43 -16.05 -8.76
CA GLU A 315 5.84 -16.39 -7.40
C GLU A 315 5.23 -15.44 -6.36
N ALA A 316 5.30 -14.14 -6.63
CA ALA A 316 4.66 -13.13 -5.79
C ALA A 316 3.15 -13.32 -5.69
N GLN A 317 2.49 -13.68 -6.80
CA GLN A 317 1.05 -13.95 -6.76
C GLN A 317 0.72 -15.13 -5.86
N LYS A 318 1.49 -16.23 -5.90
CA LYS A 318 1.29 -17.36 -4.99
C LYS A 318 1.42 -16.97 -3.52
N MET A 319 2.38 -16.10 -3.20
CA MET A 319 2.56 -15.57 -1.85
C MET A 319 1.39 -14.70 -1.41
N ILE A 320 0.90 -13.82 -2.31
CA ILE A 320 -0.27 -13.00 -2.05
C ILE A 320 -1.51 -13.88 -1.82
N ASP A 321 -1.73 -14.91 -2.64
CA ASP A 321 -2.87 -15.81 -2.51
C ASP A 321 -2.92 -16.51 -1.14
N HIS A 322 -1.75 -16.90 -0.62
CA HIS A 322 -1.63 -17.45 0.73
C HIS A 322 -2.09 -16.44 1.80
N HIS A 323 -1.58 -15.22 1.75
CA HIS A 323 -1.96 -14.19 2.72
C HIS A 323 -3.41 -13.69 2.58
N VAL A 324 -3.97 -13.72 1.37
CA VAL A 324 -5.38 -13.41 1.13
C VAL A 324 -6.25 -14.43 1.86
N LYS A 325 -5.90 -15.72 1.84
CA LYS A 325 -6.62 -16.77 2.59
C LYS A 325 -6.57 -16.51 4.10
N ASP A 326 -5.39 -16.24 4.65
CA ASP A 326 -5.22 -15.94 6.08
C ASP A 326 -6.05 -14.75 6.53
N PHE A 327 -5.97 -13.65 5.76
CA PHE A 327 -6.69 -12.43 6.09
C PHE A 327 -8.21 -12.60 5.95
N THR A 328 -8.65 -13.33 4.92
CA THR A 328 -10.08 -13.62 4.71
C THR A 328 -10.63 -14.44 5.87
N GLN A 329 -9.89 -15.42 6.40
CA GLN A 329 -10.29 -16.19 7.58
C GLN A 329 -10.37 -15.31 8.82
N TRP A 330 -9.40 -14.43 9.03
CA TRP A 330 -9.45 -13.44 10.11
C TRP A 330 -10.67 -12.52 9.99
N PHE A 331 -10.96 -12.03 8.78
CA PHE A 331 -12.07 -11.13 8.50
C PHE A 331 -13.42 -11.80 8.81
N LYS A 332 -13.62 -13.04 8.35
CA LYS A 332 -14.83 -13.84 8.63
C LYS A 332 -15.04 -14.05 10.14
N THR A 333 -13.97 -14.35 10.88
CA THR A 333 -14.03 -14.54 12.33
C THR A 333 -14.44 -13.26 13.06
N ARG A 334 -14.10 -12.07 12.55
CA ARG A 334 -14.52 -10.80 13.16
C ARG A 334 -15.95 -10.38 12.84
N THR A 335 -16.46 -10.70 11.66
CA THR A 335 -17.84 -10.40 11.27
C THR A 335 -18.87 -11.08 12.18
N ILE A 336 -18.49 -12.20 12.83
CA ILE A 336 -19.37 -12.91 13.77
C ILE A 336 -19.43 -12.25 15.17
N VAL A 337 -18.46 -11.42 15.54
CA VAL A 337 -18.36 -10.85 16.90
C VAL A 337 -19.59 -10.01 17.28
N PRO A 338 -20.11 -9.11 16.42
CA PRO A 338 -21.36 -8.39 16.71
C PRO A 338 -22.56 -9.33 16.88
N THR A 339 -22.64 -10.41 16.10
CA THR A 339 -23.70 -11.42 16.21
C THR A 339 -23.61 -12.16 17.54
N ILE A 340 -22.41 -12.55 17.98
CA ILE A 340 -22.18 -13.15 19.30
C ILE A 340 -22.60 -12.18 20.41
N LYS A 341 -22.22 -10.90 20.29
CA LYS A 341 -22.61 -9.88 21.26
C LYS A 341 -24.13 -9.72 21.32
N ALA A 342 -24.80 -9.58 20.17
CA ALA A 342 -26.25 -9.46 20.09
C ALA A 342 -26.97 -10.68 20.69
N LEU A 343 -26.46 -11.90 20.45
CA LEU A 343 -26.99 -13.13 21.05
C LEU A 343 -26.87 -13.11 22.58
N ARG A 344 -25.73 -12.67 23.12
CA ARG A 344 -25.51 -12.55 24.58
C ARG A 344 -26.39 -11.46 25.19
N ASP A 345 -26.48 -10.29 24.57
CA ASP A 345 -27.31 -9.18 25.04
C ASP A 345 -28.79 -9.59 25.05
N HIS A 346 -29.24 -10.36 24.05
CA HIS A 346 -30.59 -10.91 24.00
C HIS A 346 -30.86 -11.91 25.14
N ALA A 347 -29.91 -12.82 25.40
CA ALA A 347 -30.04 -13.77 26.50
C ALA A 347 -30.08 -13.08 27.88
N GLU A 348 -29.27 -12.03 28.06
CA GLU A 348 -29.24 -11.25 29.29
C GLU A 348 -30.54 -10.46 29.50
N SER A 349 -31.15 -9.93 28.43
CA SER A 349 -32.46 -9.29 28.49
C SER A 349 -33.55 -10.23 29.01
N TYR A 350 -33.55 -11.49 28.55
CA TYR A 350 -34.45 -12.53 29.07
C TYR A 350 -34.22 -12.79 30.56
N ARG A 351 -32.96 -12.94 30.98
CA ARG A 351 -32.58 -13.13 32.38
C ARG A 351 -33.08 -12.00 33.27
N ILE A 352 -32.80 -10.75 32.92
CA ILE A 352 -33.19 -9.56 33.69
C ILE A 352 -34.72 -9.45 33.79
N THR A 353 -35.43 -9.72 32.69
CA THR A 353 -36.90 -9.62 32.65
C THR A 353 -37.55 -10.65 33.56
N GLU A 354 -37.14 -11.92 33.49
CA GLU A 354 -37.72 -12.97 34.33
C GLU A 354 -37.27 -12.83 35.79
N LEU A 355 -36.04 -12.39 36.06
CA LEU A 355 -35.60 -12.09 37.42
C LEU A 355 -36.45 -11.00 38.10
N LYS A 356 -36.82 -9.94 37.36
CA LYS A 356 -37.72 -8.91 37.88
C LYS A 356 -39.11 -9.45 38.22
N LYS A 357 -39.64 -10.39 37.42
CA LYS A 357 -40.92 -11.05 37.72
C LYS A 357 -40.82 -11.94 38.95
N ALA A 358 -39.75 -12.74 39.04
CA ALA A 358 -39.47 -13.57 40.21
C ALA A 358 -39.38 -12.73 41.49
N GLN A 359 -38.68 -11.59 41.45
CA GLN A 359 -38.60 -10.68 42.59
C GLN A 359 -39.98 -10.14 43.02
N LYS A 360 -40.87 -9.86 42.06
CA LYS A 360 -42.25 -9.43 42.37
C LYS A 360 -43.04 -10.54 43.05
N LEU A 361 -42.92 -11.79 42.60
CA LEU A 361 -43.60 -12.93 43.20
C LEU A 361 -43.12 -13.20 44.63
N LEU A 362 -41.80 -13.07 44.88
CA LEU A 362 -41.25 -13.13 46.24
C LEU A 362 -41.82 -12.04 47.14
N ASN A 363 -41.88 -10.79 46.65
CA ASN A 363 -42.43 -9.68 47.42
C ASN A 363 -43.95 -9.82 47.67
N GLN A 364 -44.64 -10.64 46.89
CA GLN A 364 -46.06 -10.99 47.09
C GLN A 364 -46.27 -12.16 48.07
N GLY A 365 -45.19 -12.70 48.66
CA GLY A 365 -45.26 -13.76 49.68
C GLY A 365 -45.25 -15.18 49.13
N MET A 366 -44.99 -15.38 47.83
CA MET A 366 -44.82 -16.72 47.27
C MET A 366 -43.57 -17.40 47.82
N LYS A 367 -43.63 -18.72 48.05
CA LYS A 367 -42.49 -19.48 48.55
C LYS A 367 -41.31 -19.41 47.57
N PRO A 368 -40.07 -19.22 48.06
CA PRO A 368 -38.89 -19.14 47.18
C PRO A 368 -38.73 -20.31 46.21
N GLU A 369 -39.06 -21.53 46.65
CA GLU A 369 -38.98 -22.75 45.83
C GLU A 369 -39.89 -22.69 44.60
N GLU A 370 -41.13 -22.23 44.79
CA GLU A 370 -42.11 -22.08 43.71
C GLU A 370 -41.69 -20.99 42.72
N VAL A 371 -41.15 -19.87 43.23
CA VAL A 371 -40.66 -18.78 42.39
C VAL A 371 -39.45 -19.21 41.54
N LEU A 372 -38.52 -19.97 42.12
CA LEU A 372 -37.36 -20.49 41.40
C LEU A 372 -37.76 -21.47 40.29
N ASP A 373 -38.75 -22.34 40.54
CA ASP A 373 -39.29 -23.25 39.53
C ASP A 373 -39.92 -22.47 38.36
N VAL A 374 -40.76 -21.47 38.66
CA VAL A 374 -41.37 -20.58 37.65
C VAL A 374 -40.31 -19.83 36.83
N LEU A 375 -39.30 -19.26 37.49
CA LEU A 375 -38.20 -18.55 36.83
C LEU A 375 -37.42 -19.49 35.90
N SER A 376 -37.09 -20.69 36.37
CA SER A 376 -36.30 -21.66 35.60
C SER A 376 -37.03 -22.12 34.34
N LYS A 377 -38.32 -22.48 34.46
CA LYS A 377 -39.17 -22.90 33.34
C LYS A 377 -39.38 -21.76 32.34
N ALA A 378 -39.59 -20.53 32.82
CA ALA A 378 -39.78 -19.37 31.96
C ALA A 378 -38.52 -19.07 31.12
N LEU A 379 -37.32 -19.15 31.72
CA LEU A 379 -36.07 -18.97 31.00
C LEU A 379 -35.81 -20.10 29.99
N ALA A 380 -36.02 -21.36 30.40
CA ALA A 380 -35.87 -22.52 29.51
C ALA A 380 -36.74 -22.37 28.26
N ASN A 381 -38.03 -22.05 28.44
CA ASN A 381 -38.98 -21.84 27.35
C ASN A 381 -38.57 -20.69 26.43
N LYS A 382 -38.10 -19.57 26.98
CA LYS A 382 -37.66 -18.41 26.19
C LYS A 382 -36.41 -18.69 25.35
N PHE A 383 -35.45 -19.46 25.87
CA PHE A 383 -34.25 -19.80 25.13
C PHE A 383 -34.52 -20.74 23.96
N VAL A 384 -35.47 -21.68 24.09
CA VAL A 384 -35.81 -22.63 23.02
C VAL A 384 -36.84 -22.10 22.03
N HIS A 385 -37.63 -21.08 22.40
CA HIS A 385 -38.73 -20.59 21.56
C HIS A 385 -38.33 -20.19 20.14
N HIS A 386 -37.34 -19.30 19.98
CA HIS A 386 -36.92 -18.86 18.64
C HIS A 386 -36.24 -19.95 17.80
N PRO A 387 -35.33 -20.77 18.36
CA PRO A 387 -34.83 -21.96 17.65
C PRO A 387 -35.95 -22.90 17.16
N SER A 388 -36.93 -23.22 18.02
CA SER A 388 -38.07 -24.07 17.65
C SER A 388 -38.96 -23.42 16.59
N GLN A 389 -39.21 -22.12 16.70
CA GLN A 389 -39.98 -21.37 15.71
C GLN A 389 -39.29 -21.34 14.35
N ALA A 390 -37.98 -21.08 14.32
CA ALA A 390 -37.19 -21.08 13.09
C ALA A 390 -37.21 -22.45 12.39
N LEU A 391 -37.11 -23.54 13.16
CA LEU A 391 -37.20 -24.89 12.62
C LEU A 391 -38.58 -25.18 12.02
N ASN A 392 -39.66 -24.79 12.70
CA ASN A 392 -41.03 -24.99 12.22
C ASN A 392 -41.39 -24.14 10.98
N GLN A 393 -40.70 -23.02 10.77
CA GLN A 393 -40.95 -22.10 9.65
C GLN A 393 -40.10 -22.42 8.41
N ALA A 394 -38.94 -23.03 8.58
CA ALA A 394 -38.03 -23.39 7.49
C ALA A 394 -38.59 -24.52 6.62
N LYS A 395 -38.27 -24.51 5.32
CA LYS A 395 -38.69 -25.53 4.35
C LYS A 395 -37.53 -25.95 3.44
N GLY A 396 -37.58 -27.19 2.93
CA GLY A 396 -36.58 -27.71 1.99
C GLY A 396 -35.16 -27.70 2.55
N GLU A 397 -34.18 -27.28 1.74
CA GLU A 397 -32.76 -27.26 2.10
C GLU A 397 -32.46 -26.39 3.33
N GLU A 398 -33.22 -25.30 3.55
CA GLU A 398 -33.06 -24.44 4.72
C GLU A 398 -33.38 -25.19 6.02
N HIS A 399 -34.42 -26.03 5.99
CA HIS A 399 -34.81 -26.85 7.15
C HIS A 399 -33.72 -27.86 7.50
N GLU A 400 -33.14 -28.53 6.51
CA GLU A 400 -32.05 -29.48 6.72
C GLU A 400 -30.80 -28.80 7.30
N LEU A 401 -30.44 -27.63 6.76
CA LEU A 401 -29.30 -26.85 7.24
C LEU A 401 -29.51 -26.38 8.69
N LEU A 402 -30.70 -25.87 9.03
CA LEU A 402 -31.03 -25.43 10.38
C LEU A 402 -31.05 -26.60 11.36
N THR A 403 -31.62 -27.73 10.98
CA THR A 403 -31.63 -28.96 11.79
C THR A 403 -30.19 -29.39 12.12
N LYS A 404 -29.33 -29.49 11.10
CA LYS A 404 -27.92 -29.87 11.26
C LYS A 404 -27.16 -28.86 12.12
N THR A 405 -27.48 -27.58 12.01
CA THR A 405 -26.86 -26.51 12.80
C THR A 405 -27.29 -26.58 14.26
N LEU A 406 -28.58 -26.79 14.55
CA LEU A 406 -29.07 -26.92 15.92
C LEU A 406 -28.52 -28.16 16.62
N LYS A 407 -28.39 -29.31 15.93
CA LYS A 407 -27.72 -30.52 16.45
C LYS A 407 -26.23 -30.32 16.76
N LYS A 408 -25.57 -29.34 16.13
CA LYS A 408 -24.19 -28.95 16.46
C LYS A 408 -24.11 -27.98 17.63
N ILE A 409 -25.09 -27.07 17.76
CA ILE A 409 -25.12 -26.04 18.81
C ILE A 409 -25.56 -26.65 20.15
N TYR A 410 -26.65 -27.41 20.12
CA TYR A 410 -27.16 -28.17 21.24
C TYR A 410 -26.75 -29.62 20.99
N PRO A 411 -26.08 -30.32 21.92
CA PRO A 411 -25.67 -31.72 21.75
C PRO A 411 -26.89 -32.65 21.81
N LEU A 412 -27.77 -32.51 20.83
CA LEU A 412 -29.02 -33.24 20.68
C LEU A 412 -28.68 -34.61 20.08
N LYS A 413 -29.15 -35.68 20.73
CA LYS A 413 -29.12 -37.02 20.15
C LYS A 413 -30.21 -37.14 19.09
N ASP A 414 -29.99 -38.01 18.11
CA ASP A 414 -30.98 -38.32 17.07
C ASP A 414 -32.28 -38.89 17.65
#